data_AF-A0A970YF29-F1
#
_entry.id   AF-A0A970YF29-F1
#
_cell.length_a   1.000
_cell.length_b   1.000
_cell.length_c   1.000
_cell.angle_alpha   90.00
_cell.angle_beta   90.00
_cell.angle_gamma   90.00
#
_symmetry.space_group_name_H-M   'P 1'
#
loop_
_entity.id
_entity.type
_entity.pdbx_description
1 polymer ?
#
loop_
_entity_poly.entity_id
_entity_poly.type
_entity_poly.pdbx_seq_one_letter_code
_entity_poly.pdbx_strand_id
1 'polypeptide(L)' 'MKTPGLDQPHEYKGRLIVVEGIDGSGKSTQAALLHKWLANWGVPVFFTEWNS' A
#
# COMPACT_ATOMS: atom_id res chain seq x y z
N MET A 1 6.28 0.42 -26.55
CA MET A 1 7.44 0.21 -25.68
C MET A 1 6.92 -0.49 -24.43
N LYS A 2 7.30 -1.74 -24.17
CA LYS A 2 6.90 -2.44 -22.94
C LYS A 2 7.87 -2.03 -21.83
N THR A 3 7.37 -1.50 -20.73
CA THR A 3 8.21 -1.11 -19.59
C THR A 3 8.75 -2.39 -18.94
N PRO A 4 10.07 -2.64 -18.96
CA PRO A 4 10.60 -3.88 -18.40
C PRO A 4 10.23 -4.01 -16.91
N GLY A 5 9.59 -5.11 -16.54
CA GLY A 5 9.34 -5.48 -15.13
C GLY A 5 8.03 -4.98 -14.51
N LEU A 6 7.21 -4.19 -15.21
CA LEU A 6 5.88 -3.78 -14.71
C LEU A 6 4.74 -4.68 -15.21
N ASP A 7 4.94 -5.41 -16.31
CA ASP A 7 3.94 -6.29 -16.91
C ASP A 7 4.17 -7.78 -16.62
N GLN A 8 5.18 -8.09 -15.80
CA GLN A 8 5.52 -9.44 -15.39
C GLN A 8 5.26 -9.62 -13.89
N PRO A 9 4.60 -10.71 -13.46
CA PRO A 9 4.41 -11.00 -12.05
C PRO A 9 5.75 -11.13 -11.32
N HIS A 10 5.88 -10.51 -10.15
CA HIS A 10 7.03 -10.74 -9.27
C HIS A 10 6.82 -11.99 -8.39
N GLU A 11 7.92 -12.65 -7.98
CA GLU A 11 7.86 -13.86 -7.13
C GLU A 11 7.71 -13.55 -5.62
N TYR A 12 7.82 -12.27 -5.22
CA TYR A 12 7.70 -11.88 -3.82
C TYR A 12 6.27 -12.11 -3.29
N LYS A 13 6.17 -12.71 -2.10
CA LYS A 13 4.89 -12.91 -1.42
C LYS A 13 4.36 -11.59 -0.87
N GLY A 14 3.03 -11.45 -0.89
CA GLY A 14 2.33 -10.27 -0.38
C GLY A 14 2.04 -9.24 -1.45
N ARG A 15 1.62 -8.04 -1.02
CA ARG A 15 1.34 -6.91 -1.90
C ARG A 15 1.87 -5.62 -1.30
N LEU A 16 2.47 -4.78 -2.14
CA LEU A 16 2.71 -3.38 -1.83
C LEU A 16 1.46 -2.57 -2.17
N ILE A 17 0.97 -1.80 -1.21
CA ILE A 17 -0.16 -0.89 -1.41
C ILE A 17 0.37 0.52 -1.17
N VAL A 18 0.24 1.38 -2.19
CA VAL A 18 0.64 2.79 -2.13
C VAL A 18 -0.63 3.65 -2.16
N VAL A 19 -0.73 4.62 -1.26
CA VAL A 19 -1.87 5.54 -1.15
C VAL A 19 -1.43 6.93 -1.57
N GLU A 20 -1.79 7.31 -2.80
CA GLU A 20 -1.47 8.61 -3.41
C GLU A 20 -2.70 9.54 -3.43
N GLY A 21 -2.47 10.85 -3.47
CA GLY A 21 -3.55 11.84 -3.53
C GLY A 21 -3.13 13.26 -3.14
N ILE A 22 -3.98 14.24 -3.47
CA ILE A 22 -3.76 15.66 -3.15
C ILE A 22 -3.79 15.93 -1.64
N ASP A 23 -3.33 17.11 -1.23
CA ASP A 23 -3.45 17.55 0.16
C ASP A 23 -4.91 17.66 0.59
N GLY A 24 -5.19 17.28 1.84
CA GLY A 24 -6.55 17.22 2.38
C GLY A 24 -7.41 16.04 1.88
N SER A 25 -6.93 15.19 0.97
CA SER A 25 -7.70 14.01 0.49
C SER A 25 -7.86 12.88 1.51
N GLY A 26 -7.17 12.95 2.66
CA GLY A 26 -7.29 11.96 3.73
C GLY A 26 -6.43 10.70 3.56
N LYS A 27 -5.34 10.75 2.77
CA LYS A 27 -4.42 9.61 2.54
C LYS A 27 -4.03 8.86 3.82
N SER A 28 -3.54 9.58 4.83
CA SER A 28 -3.11 8.97 6.10
C SER A 28 -4.28 8.32 6.84
N THR A 29 -5.46 8.93 6.81
CA THR A 29 -6.68 8.34 7.38
C THR A 29 -7.04 7.03 6.69
N GLN A 30 -7.06 7.02 5.35
CA GLN A 30 -7.39 5.83 4.57
C GLN A 30 -6.36 4.72 4.75
N ALA A 31 -5.07 5.05 4.76
CA ALA A 31 -4.00 4.08 5.00
C ALA A 31 -4.10 3.46 6.41
N ALA A 32 -4.41 4.27 7.43
CA ALA A 32 -4.61 3.79 8.79
C ALA A 32 -5.85 2.88 8.93
N LEU A 33 -6.96 3.21 8.25
CA LEU A 33 -8.17 2.37 8.23
C LEU A 33 -7.89 1.01 7.56
N LEU A 34 -7.20 1.02 6.42
CA LEU A 34 -6.83 -0.20 5.71
C LEU A 34 -5.90 -1.08 6.55
N HIS A 35 -4.89 -0.48 7.18
CA HIS A 35 -3.98 -1.20 8.08
C HIS A 35 -4.75 -1.88 9.22
N LYS A 36 -5.66 -1.16 9.90
CA LYS A 36 -6.50 -1.72 10.97
C LYS A 36 -7.38 -2.86 10.47
N TRP A 37 -7.99 -2.71 9.29
CA TRP A 37 -8.84 -3.74 8.70
C TRP A 37 -8.06 -5.02 8.37
N LEU A 38 -6.88 -4.90 7.74
CA LEU A 38 -6.00 -6.04 7.44
C LEU A 38 -5.50 -6.74 8.71
N ALA A 39 -5.08 -5.97 9.71
CA ALA A 39 -4.63 -6.49 10.99
C ALA A 39 -5.76 -7.22 11.73
N ASN A 40 -6.98 -6.66 11.75
CA ASN A 40 -8.15 -7.29 12.34
C ASN A 40 -8.56 -8.58 11.62
N TRP A 41 -8.26 -8.71 10.33
CA TRP A 41 -8.47 -9.94 9.57
C TRP A 41 -7.37 -11.00 9.81
N GLY A 42 -6.36 -10.70 10.63
CA GLY A 42 -5.25 -11.61 10.93
C GLY A 42 -4.20 -11.69 9.82
N VAL A 43 -4.22 -10.77 8.85
CA VAL A 43 -3.22 -10.72 7.78
C VAL A 43 -1.93 -10.06 8.31
N PRO A 44 -0.74 -10.68 8.13
CA PRO A 44 0.52 -10.01 8.43
C PRO A 44 0.65 -8.75 7.58
N VAL A 45 0.68 -7.60 8.23
CA VAL A 45 0.72 -6.29 7.59
C VAL A 45 1.79 -5.43 8.25
N PHE A 46 2.51 -4.67 7.44
CA PHE A 46 3.51 -3.69 7.89
C PHE A 46 3.14 -2.32 7.32
N PHE A 47 3.19 -1.28 8.15
CA PHE A 47 2.85 0.08 7.78
C PHE A 47 4.08 0.98 7.89
N THR A 48 4.34 1.74 6.84
CA THR A 48 5.38 2.77 6.80
C THR A 48 4.78 4.09 6.35
N GLU A 49 5.10 5.15 7.06
CA GLU A 49 4.74 6.51 6.66
C GLU A 49 5.99 7.22 6.15
N TRP A 50 5.88 7.82 4.96
CA TRP A 50 6.86 8.78 4.49
C TRP A 50 6.37 10.18 4.87
N ASN A 51 6.98 10.75 5.90
CA ASN A 51 6.76 12.14 6.29
C ASN A 51 7.72 13.00 5.45
N SER A 52 7.23 13.52 4.32
CA SER A 52 7.95 14.52 3.51
C SER A 52 7.86 15.91 4.12
#